data_AF-A0A7X7E2P5-F1
#
_entry.id   AF-A0A7X7E2P5-F1
#
_cell.length_a   1.000
_cell.length_b   1.000
_cell.length_c   1.000
_cell.angle_alpha   90.00
_cell.angle_beta   90.00
_cell.angle_gamma   90.00
#
_symmetry.space_group_name_H-M   'P 1'
#
loop_
_entity.id
_entity.type
_entity.pdbx_description
1 polymer ?
#
loop_
_entity_poly.entity_id
_entity_poly.type
_entity_poly.pdbx_seq_one_letter_code
_entity_poly.pdbx_strand_id
1 'polypeptide(L)'
;MTNEDLDQTQEVWNQEVISENSNIYRGEYLAWLILKDSLEGKTEKTELLSTNNLTELTSFVSEFMSPRYEEGYQKGVHDHDAALILKELLSLRSSIDLLTYTPPVRALARLFWVSPLYCDLKNILSRHVKGLYQALQFFNGKERFEHYIARLEDPIREFCIKTECFDATLATEAARYLCEEIRRGDKFIISNEADTLCRDFISALKERRAFQLFTDAVAGF
;
A
#
# COMPACT_ATOMS: atom_id res chain seq x y z
N MET A 1 11.32 -34.00 -24.64
CA MET A 1 11.08 -32.55 -24.82
C MET A 1 10.75 -32.01 -23.46
N THR A 2 11.73 -31.44 -22.76
CA THR A 2 11.50 -30.54 -21.64
C THR A 2 11.08 -29.20 -22.23
N ASN A 3 10.01 -28.63 -21.70
CA ASN A 3 9.59 -27.28 -22.05
C ASN A 3 9.88 -26.44 -20.80
N GLU A 4 10.94 -25.63 -20.88
CA GLU A 4 11.45 -24.85 -19.75
C GLU A 4 10.38 -23.95 -19.13
N ASP A 5 9.45 -23.43 -19.93
CA ASP A 5 8.34 -22.61 -19.45
C ASP A 5 7.33 -23.45 -18.64
N LEU A 6 7.07 -24.71 -19.04
CA LEU A 6 6.19 -25.61 -18.27
C LEU A 6 6.86 -26.05 -16.98
N ASP A 7 8.16 -26.38 -17.02
CA ASP A 7 8.90 -26.83 -15.84
C ASP A 7 8.98 -25.72 -14.77
N GLN A 8 8.97 -24.44 -15.16
CA GLN A 8 8.88 -23.30 -14.23
C GLN A 8 7.53 -23.22 -13.49
N THR A 9 6.48 -23.89 -13.96
CA THR A 9 5.14 -23.87 -13.33
C THR A 9 4.88 -25.05 -12.40
N GLN A 10 5.91 -25.84 -12.08
CA GLN A 10 5.78 -27.09 -11.31
C GLN A 10 5.10 -26.90 -9.95
N GLU A 11 5.24 -25.72 -9.34
CA GLU A 11 4.61 -25.36 -8.06
C GLU A 11 3.07 -25.43 -8.09
N VAL A 12 2.45 -25.25 -9.25
CA VAL A 12 0.99 -25.28 -9.42
C VAL A 12 0.48 -26.53 -10.13
N TRP A 13 1.33 -27.49 -10.50
CA TRP A 13 0.89 -28.69 -11.24
C TRP A 13 -0.11 -29.56 -10.47
N ASN A 14 -0.03 -29.57 -9.14
CA ASN A 14 -0.94 -30.32 -8.28
C ASN A 14 -2.06 -29.43 -7.69
N GLN A 15 -2.19 -28.19 -8.16
CA GLN A 15 -3.22 -27.27 -7.70
C GLN A 15 -4.51 -27.49 -8.50
N GLU A 16 -5.52 -28.09 -7.88
CA GLU A 16 -6.79 -28.43 -8.54
C GLU A 16 -7.68 -27.21 -8.80
N VAL A 17 -7.59 -26.17 -7.95
CA VAL A 17 -8.40 -24.95 -8.04
C VAL A 17 -7.55 -23.71 -7.78
N ILE A 18 -7.91 -22.57 -8.37
CA ILE A 18 -7.17 -21.31 -8.20
C ILE A 18 -7.20 -20.78 -6.75
N SER A 19 -8.18 -21.21 -5.96
CA SER A 19 -8.49 -20.68 -4.64
C SER A 19 -7.78 -21.38 -3.48
N GLU A 20 -6.99 -22.43 -3.74
CA GLU A 20 -6.37 -23.23 -2.68
C GLU A 20 -5.02 -23.79 -3.12
N ASN A 21 -4.06 -23.81 -2.20
CA ASN A 21 -2.85 -24.61 -2.31
C ASN A 21 -2.31 -24.96 -0.91
N SER A 22 -1.10 -25.50 -0.82
CA SER A 22 -0.49 -25.88 0.47
C SER A 22 -0.28 -24.72 1.45
N ASN A 23 -0.30 -23.48 0.96
CA ASN A 23 -0.04 -22.27 1.74
C ASN A 23 -1.24 -21.32 1.82
N ILE A 24 -2.28 -21.51 1.01
CA ILE A 24 -3.40 -20.57 0.87
C ILE A 24 -4.71 -21.34 1.04
N TYR A 25 -5.50 -20.95 2.04
CA TYR A 25 -6.85 -21.47 2.25
C TYR A 25 -7.89 -20.72 1.40
N ARG A 26 -8.95 -21.42 0.96
CA ARG A 26 -10.05 -20.85 0.15
C ARG A 26 -10.70 -19.63 0.78
N GLY A 27 -10.96 -19.66 2.10
CA GLY A 27 -11.54 -18.51 2.79
C GLY A 27 -10.65 -17.27 2.76
N GLU A 28 -9.33 -17.45 2.89
CA GLU A 28 -8.35 -16.35 2.80
C GLU A 28 -8.29 -15.77 1.39
N TYR A 29 -8.24 -16.64 0.38
CA TYR A 29 -8.24 -16.22 -1.02
C TYR A 29 -9.51 -15.44 -1.39
N LEU A 30 -10.68 -15.91 -0.93
CA LEU A 30 -11.95 -15.24 -1.14
C LEU A 30 -12.00 -13.86 -0.46
N ALA A 31 -11.52 -13.75 0.78
CA ALA A 31 -11.41 -12.47 1.48
C ALA A 31 -10.47 -11.50 0.75
N TRP A 32 -9.32 -12.00 0.26
CA TRP A 32 -8.37 -11.22 -0.53
C TRP A 32 -8.97 -10.72 -1.84
N LEU A 33 -9.69 -11.57 -2.59
CA LEU A 33 -10.35 -11.19 -3.85
C LEU A 33 -11.34 -10.04 -3.64
N ILE A 34 -12.17 -10.15 -2.60
CA ILE A 34 -13.15 -9.11 -2.27
C ILE A 34 -12.44 -7.79 -1.91
N LEU A 35 -11.41 -7.87 -1.06
CA LEU A 35 -10.65 -6.69 -0.68
C LEU A 35 -9.98 -6.05 -1.92
N LYS A 36 -9.38 -6.85 -2.80
CA LYS A 36 -8.76 -6.38 -4.04
C LYS A 36 -9.76 -5.67 -4.95
N ASP A 37 -10.90 -6.30 -5.23
CA ASP A 37 -11.95 -5.70 -6.07
C ASP A 37 -12.47 -4.38 -5.48
N SER A 38 -12.57 -4.30 -4.15
CA SER A 38 -12.94 -3.07 -3.44
C SER A 38 -11.91 -1.95 -3.67
N LEU A 39 -10.62 -2.26 -3.54
CA LEU A 39 -9.54 -1.29 -3.75
C LEU A 39 -9.46 -0.80 -5.20
N GLU A 40 -9.74 -1.68 -6.15
CA GLU A 40 -9.80 -1.34 -7.58
C GLU A 40 -11.08 -0.56 -7.93
N GLY A 41 -12.06 -0.49 -7.02
CA GLY A 41 -13.35 0.16 -7.22
C GLY A 41 -14.30 -0.64 -8.12
N LYS A 42 -14.10 -1.95 -8.20
CA LYS A 42 -14.94 -2.89 -8.97
C LYS A 42 -16.14 -3.40 -8.18
N THR A 43 -16.13 -3.22 -6.86
CA THR A 43 -17.25 -3.60 -5.99
C THR A 43 -18.29 -2.48 -5.92
N GLU A 44 -19.52 -2.75 -6.37
CA GLU A 44 -20.63 -1.78 -6.30
C GLU A 44 -21.16 -1.57 -4.86
N LYS A 45 -20.96 -2.54 -3.97
CA LYS A 45 -21.46 -2.54 -2.59
C LYS A 45 -20.39 -2.11 -1.56
N THR A 46 -19.65 -1.04 -1.84
CA THR A 46 -18.59 -0.51 -0.95
C THR A 46 -19.09 -0.13 0.45
N GLU A 47 -20.34 0.30 0.56
CA GLU A 47 -20.97 0.64 1.85
C GLU A 47 -21.07 -0.57 2.80
N LEU A 48 -21.33 -1.76 2.26
CA LEU A 48 -21.35 -3.01 3.05
C LEU A 48 -19.96 -3.41 3.54
N LEU A 49 -18.89 -3.01 2.85
CA LEU A 49 -17.52 -3.21 3.32
C LEU A 49 -17.12 -2.21 4.41
N SER A 50 -18.00 -1.25 4.72
CA SER A 50 -17.82 -0.34 5.85
C SER A 50 -18.69 -0.74 7.06
N THR A 51 -19.52 -1.78 6.94
CA THR A 51 -20.33 -2.28 8.06
C THR A 51 -19.47 -3.11 9.02
N ASN A 52 -19.71 -2.96 10.32
CA ASN A 52 -19.13 -3.86 11.32
C ASN A 52 -20.05 -5.06 11.62
N ASN A 53 -21.10 -5.26 10.80
CA ASN A 53 -22.08 -6.31 10.95
C ASN A 53 -21.64 -7.58 10.20
N LEU A 54 -21.20 -8.59 10.96
CA LEU A 54 -20.75 -9.86 10.41
C LEU A 54 -21.83 -10.60 9.60
N THR A 55 -23.10 -10.47 9.96
CA THR A 55 -24.21 -11.16 9.25
C THR A 55 -24.42 -10.58 7.85
N GLU A 56 -24.39 -9.25 7.73
CA GLU A 56 -24.46 -8.55 6.44
C GLU A 56 -23.24 -8.87 5.58
N LEU A 57 -22.05 -8.83 6.19
CA LEU A 57 -20.81 -9.15 5.51
C LEU A 57 -20.79 -10.61 5.02
N THR A 58 -21.22 -11.57 5.85
CA THR A 58 -21.33 -12.98 5.45
C THR A 58 -22.28 -13.13 4.27
N SER A 59 -23.44 -12.47 4.30
CA SER A 59 -24.41 -12.51 3.20
C SER A 59 -23.82 -11.96 1.90
N PHE A 60 -23.06 -10.86 1.98
CA PHE A 60 -22.33 -10.29 0.86
C PHE A 60 -21.26 -11.25 0.31
N VAL A 61 -20.45 -11.85 1.19
CA VAL A 61 -19.42 -12.82 0.79
C VAL A 61 -20.06 -14.04 0.12
N SER A 62 -21.16 -14.58 0.68
CA SER A 62 -21.89 -15.70 0.07
C SER A 62 -22.39 -15.36 -1.34
N GLU A 63 -22.88 -14.13 -1.57
CA GLU A 63 -23.30 -13.65 -2.89
C GLU A 63 -22.10 -13.53 -3.85
N PHE A 64 -20.98 -12.94 -3.39
CA PHE A 64 -19.74 -12.82 -4.16
C PHE A 64 -19.14 -14.18 -4.54
N MET A 65 -19.26 -15.16 -3.65
CA MET A 65 -18.79 -16.54 -3.82
C MET A 65 -19.68 -17.35 -4.78
N SER A 66 -20.99 -17.09 -4.80
CA SER A 66 -21.96 -17.91 -5.55
C SER A 66 -21.66 -18.14 -7.04
N PRO A 67 -21.19 -17.15 -7.84
CA PRO A 67 -20.84 -17.39 -9.23
C PRO A 67 -19.52 -18.14 -9.43
N ARG A 68 -18.76 -18.42 -8.35
CA ARG A 68 -17.39 -18.99 -8.36
C ARG A 68 -17.38 -20.48 -8.03
N TYR A 69 -18.32 -21.24 -8.57
CA TYR A 69 -18.46 -22.67 -8.26
C TYR A 69 -17.24 -23.50 -8.68
N GLU A 70 -16.54 -23.09 -9.75
CA GLU A 70 -15.29 -23.73 -10.22
C GLU A 70 -14.12 -23.55 -9.25
N GLU A 71 -14.21 -22.60 -8.32
CA GLU A 71 -13.20 -22.35 -7.29
C GLU A 71 -13.40 -23.23 -6.04
N GLY A 72 -14.33 -24.20 -6.07
CA GLY A 72 -14.45 -25.24 -5.04
C GLY A 72 -14.89 -24.73 -3.66
N TYR A 73 -15.67 -23.64 -3.60
CA TYR A 73 -16.11 -23.11 -2.31
C TYR A 73 -17.25 -23.92 -1.65
N GLN A 74 -17.18 -24.08 -0.32
CA GLN A 74 -18.25 -24.66 0.49
C GLN A 74 -19.00 -23.56 1.23
N LYS A 75 -20.30 -23.41 0.91
CA LYS A 75 -21.20 -22.48 1.58
C LYS A 75 -21.37 -22.82 3.06
N GLY A 76 -21.38 -21.79 3.90
CA GLY A 76 -21.40 -21.88 5.36
C GLY A 76 -20.03 -22.14 6.00
N VAL A 77 -18.99 -22.40 5.20
CA VAL A 77 -17.62 -22.60 5.69
C VAL A 77 -16.73 -21.49 5.13
N HIS A 78 -16.48 -21.50 3.82
CA HIS A 78 -15.51 -20.57 3.23
C HIS A 78 -16.02 -19.13 3.20
N ASP A 79 -17.32 -18.92 2.99
CA ASP A 79 -17.94 -17.59 3.06
C ASP A 79 -17.97 -17.03 4.48
N HIS A 80 -18.21 -17.87 5.48
CA HIS A 80 -18.14 -17.49 6.89
C HIS A 80 -16.72 -17.09 7.31
N ASP A 81 -15.74 -17.94 7.01
CA ASP A 81 -14.34 -17.68 7.34
C ASP A 81 -13.80 -16.45 6.61
N ALA A 82 -14.12 -16.32 5.32
CA ALA A 82 -13.75 -15.15 4.54
C ALA A 82 -14.38 -13.87 5.11
N ALA A 83 -15.63 -13.90 5.58
CA ALA A 83 -16.26 -12.75 6.22
C ALA A 83 -15.56 -12.35 7.53
N LEU A 84 -15.14 -13.32 8.34
CA LEU A 84 -14.35 -13.05 9.56
C LEU A 84 -13.02 -12.39 9.23
N ILE A 85 -12.26 -12.94 8.29
CA ILE A 85 -10.96 -12.39 7.85
C ILE A 85 -11.14 -10.99 7.26
N LEU A 86 -12.09 -10.84 6.34
CA LEU A 86 -12.35 -9.58 5.65
C LEU A 86 -12.73 -8.48 6.63
N LYS A 87 -13.55 -8.77 7.64
CA LYS A 87 -13.93 -7.82 8.69
C LYS A 87 -12.71 -7.27 9.43
N GLU A 88 -11.79 -8.14 9.84
CA GLU A 88 -10.58 -7.73 10.54
C GLU A 88 -9.63 -6.93 9.61
N LEU A 89 -9.50 -7.33 8.34
CA LEU A 89 -8.73 -6.58 7.36
C LEU A 89 -9.29 -5.17 7.11
N LEU A 90 -10.61 -5.04 7.00
CA LEU A 90 -11.28 -3.75 6.84
C LEU A 90 -11.10 -2.86 8.08
N SER A 91 -11.26 -3.44 9.28
CA SER A 91 -11.04 -2.75 10.54
C SER A 91 -9.59 -2.24 10.66
N LEU A 92 -8.62 -3.12 10.41
CA LEU A 92 -7.20 -2.77 10.39
C LEU A 92 -6.95 -1.64 9.38
N ARG A 93 -7.41 -1.80 8.14
CA ARG A 93 -7.18 -0.81 7.08
C ARG A 93 -7.78 0.56 7.41
N SER A 94 -8.93 0.60 8.07
CA SER A 94 -9.55 1.86 8.52
C SER A 94 -8.78 2.58 9.65
N SER A 95 -7.96 1.84 10.41
CA SER A 95 -7.25 2.37 11.59
C SER A 95 -5.77 2.68 11.37
N ILE A 96 -5.12 1.99 10.42
CA ILE A 96 -3.66 2.12 10.21
C ILE A 96 -3.25 3.30 9.31
N ASP A 97 -4.20 4.02 8.69
CA ASP A 97 -3.94 5.15 7.79
C ASP A 97 -2.86 4.78 6.73
N LEU A 98 -1.85 5.63 6.50
CA LEU A 98 -0.79 5.38 5.52
C LEU A 98 0.21 4.29 5.94
N LEU A 99 0.04 3.63 7.08
CA LEU A 99 0.83 2.44 7.41
C LEU A 99 0.47 1.22 6.56
N THR A 100 -0.58 1.31 5.72
CA THR A 100 -0.88 0.32 4.67
C THR A 100 0.23 0.19 3.62
N TYR A 101 1.08 1.20 3.45
CA TYR A 101 2.24 1.16 2.55
C TYR A 101 3.44 0.56 3.27
N THR A 102 4.26 -0.24 2.58
CA THR A 102 5.40 -0.93 3.21
C THR A 102 6.49 0.06 3.68
N PRO A 103 7.34 -0.31 4.66
CA PRO A 103 8.42 0.57 5.12
C PRO A 103 9.37 1.08 4.02
N PRO A 104 9.81 0.27 3.04
CA PRO A 104 10.66 0.76 1.94
C PRO A 104 9.98 1.83 1.08
N VAL A 105 8.67 1.66 0.78
CA VAL A 105 7.89 2.64 0.01
C VAL A 105 7.83 3.98 0.74
N ARG A 106 7.53 3.95 2.04
CA ARG A 106 7.46 5.17 2.86
C ARG A 106 8.82 5.85 2.99
N ALA A 107 9.89 5.07 3.16
CA ALA A 107 11.26 5.59 3.27
C ALA A 107 11.73 6.23 1.95
N LEU A 108 11.49 5.57 0.81
CA LEU A 108 11.81 6.10 -0.51
C LEU A 108 11.11 7.44 -0.76
N ALA A 109 9.80 7.51 -0.56
CA ALA A 109 9.04 8.73 -0.76
C ALA A 109 9.52 9.88 0.13
N ARG A 110 9.87 9.59 1.40
CA ARG A 110 10.45 10.58 2.32
C ARG A 110 11.81 11.06 1.85
N LEU A 111 12.70 10.16 1.45
CA LEU A 111 14.05 10.52 1.00
C LEU A 111 13.99 11.37 -0.28
N PHE A 112 13.15 10.95 -1.23
CA PHE A 112 12.85 11.74 -2.42
C PHE A 112 12.30 13.13 -2.04
N TRP A 113 11.37 13.20 -1.06
CA TRP A 113 10.78 14.45 -0.63
C TRP A 113 11.78 15.42 0.00
N VAL A 114 12.73 14.94 0.80
CA VAL A 114 13.74 15.81 1.43
C VAL A 114 14.88 16.16 0.47
N SER A 115 15.08 15.40 -0.61
CA SER A 115 16.16 15.63 -1.58
C SER A 115 16.11 17.02 -2.22
N PRO A 116 17.20 17.80 -2.26
CA PRO A 116 17.21 19.12 -2.87
C PRO A 116 17.06 19.08 -4.40
N LEU A 117 17.31 17.93 -5.03
CA LEU A 117 17.34 17.76 -6.49
C LEU A 117 15.99 18.04 -7.20
N TYR A 118 14.89 18.06 -6.45
CA TYR A 118 13.52 18.15 -7.00
C TYR A 118 12.69 19.29 -6.36
N CYS A 119 13.32 20.35 -5.87
CA CYS A 119 12.66 21.45 -5.14
C CYS A 119 11.49 22.10 -5.91
N ASP A 120 11.68 22.43 -7.19
CA ASP A 120 10.66 23.09 -8.01
C ASP A 120 9.44 22.19 -8.26
N LEU A 121 9.70 20.91 -8.57
CA LEU A 121 8.66 19.91 -8.76
C LEU A 121 7.83 19.74 -7.49
N LYS A 122 8.49 19.62 -6.32
CA LYS A 122 7.82 19.49 -5.02
C LYS A 122 6.93 20.69 -4.69
N ASN A 123 7.36 21.91 -5.00
CA ASN A 123 6.60 23.13 -4.77
C ASN A 123 5.34 23.24 -5.65
N ILE A 124 5.43 22.80 -6.90
CA ILE A 124 4.28 22.74 -7.82
C ILE A 124 3.29 21.67 -7.34
N LEU A 125 3.80 20.47 -7.06
CA LEU A 125 2.98 19.33 -6.63
C LEU A 125 2.28 19.60 -5.30
N SER A 126 2.98 20.16 -4.31
CA SER A 126 2.38 20.53 -3.02
C SER A 126 1.16 21.42 -3.19
N ARG A 127 1.25 22.45 -4.03
CA ARG A 127 0.14 23.37 -4.30
C ARG A 127 -0.98 22.66 -5.06
N HIS A 128 -0.63 21.88 -6.07
CA HIS A 128 -1.63 21.23 -6.92
C HIS A 128 -2.38 20.13 -6.19
N VAL A 129 -1.69 19.22 -5.49
CA VAL A 129 -2.30 18.11 -4.73
C VAL A 129 -3.20 18.66 -3.63
N LYS A 130 -2.77 19.68 -2.88
CA LYS A 130 -3.62 20.34 -1.85
C LYS A 130 -4.85 21.01 -2.46
N GLY A 131 -4.69 21.75 -3.55
CA GLY A 131 -5.81 22.40 -4.24
C GLY A 131 -6.77 21.39 -4.86
N LEU A 132 -6.26 20.27 -5.38
CA LEU A 132 -7.07 19.21 -5.92
C LEU A 132 -7.87 18.49 -4.85
N TYR A 133 -7.28 18.23 -3.69
CA TYR A 133 -8.00 17.62 -2.58
C TYR A 133 -9.20 18.46 -2.14
N GLN A 134 -9.03 19.78 -2.05
CA GLN A 134 -10.13 20.71 -1.76
C GLN A 134 -11.23 20.62 -2.83
N ALA A 135 -10.85 20.51 -4.11
CA ALA A 135 -11.82 20.35 -5.20
C ALA A 135 -12.48 18.96 -5.23
N LEU A 136 -11.76 17.89 -4.84
CA LEU A 136 -12.28 16.52 -4.78
C LEU A 136 -13.37 16.32 -3.73
N GLN A 137 -13.47 17.20 -2.73
CA GLN A 137 -14.62 17.21 -1.81
C GLN A 137 -15.94 17.56 -2.51
N PHE A 138 -15.87 18.15 -3.72
CA PHE A 138 -17.03 18.60 -4.48
C PHE A 138 -17.16 17.94 -5.85
N PHE A 139 -16.16 17.17 -6.33
CA PHE A 139 -16.14 16.57 -7.66
C PHE A 139 -15.50 15.16 -7.66
N ASN A 140 -16.04 14.23 -8.44
CA ASN A 140 -15.50 12.86 -8.66
C ASN A 140 -14.16 12.87 -9.43
N GLY A 141 -13.07 13.33 -8.84
CA GLY A 141 -11.78 13.51 -9.53
C GLY A 141 -10.75 12.41 -9.32
N LYS A 142 -11.17 11.14 -9.21
CA LYS A 142 -10.24 9.98 -9.14
C LYS A 142 -9.21 10.00 -10.28
N GLU A 143 -9.65 10.35 -11.49
CA GLU A 143 -8.78 10.47 -12.68
C GLU A 143 -7.70 11.55 -12.55
N ARG A 144 -8.01 12.68 -11.91
CA ARG A 144 -7.03 13.75 -11.70
C ARG A 144 -5.99 13.38 -10.67
N PHE A 145 -6.31 12.53 -9.70
CA PHE A 145 -5.35 12.05 -8.71
C PHE A 145 -4.31 11.12 -9.34
N GLU A 146 -4.74 10.18 -10.19
CA GLU A 146 -3.83 9.30 -10.94
C GLU A 146 -2.85 10.08 -11.84
N HIS A 147 -3.28 11.22 -12.41
CA HIS A 147 -2.39 12.09 -13.19
C HIS A 147 -1.18 12.60 -12.38
N TYR A 148 -1.35 12.92 -11.09
CA TYR A 148 -0.22 13.40 -10.27
C TYR A 148 0.68 12.27 -9.81
N ILE A 149 0.12 11.08 -9.58
CA ILE A 149 0.91 9.87 -9.31
C ILE A 149 1.84 9.61 -10.49
N ALA A 150 1.31 9.61 -11.71
CA ALA A 150 2.11 9.42 -12.92
C ALA A 150 3.23 10.47 -13.08
N ARG A 151 2.98 11.73 -12.72
CA ARG A 151 4.02 12.80 -12.75
C ARG A 151 5.13 12.63 -11.72
N LEU A 152 4.89 11.87 -10.65
CA LEU A 152 5.87 11.60 -9.60
C LEU A 152 6.66 10.31 -9.84
N GLU A 153 6.09 9.36 -10.58
CA GLU A 153 6.69 8.06 -10.80
C GLU A 153 8.06 8.17 -11.47
N ASP A 154 8.16 8.85 -12.63
CA ASP A 154 9.42 8.98 -13.37
C ASP A 154 10.51 9.70 -12.56
N PRO A 155 10.25 10.85 -11.89
CA PRO A 155 11.22 11.47 -10.99
C PRO A 155 11.68 10.58 -9.84
N ILE A 156 10.78 9.81 -9.23
CA ILE A 156 11.14 8.88 -8.15
C ILE A 156 11.97 7.72 -8.70
N ARG A 157 11.63 7.20 -9.86
CA ARG A 157 12.39 6.15 -10.57
C ARG A 157 13.80 6.63 -10.89
N GLU A 158 13.93 7.83 -11.44
CA GLU A 158 15.22 8.47 -11.72
C GLU A 158 16.03 8.67 -10.43
N PHE A 159 15.39 9.08 -9.33
CA PHE A 159 16.02 9.21 -8.02
C PHE A 159 16.55 7.86 -7.50
N CYS A 160 15.79 6.77 -7.66
CA CYS A 160 16.26 5.43 -7.30
C CYS A 160 17.50 5.03 -8.09
N ILE A 161 17.51 5.28 -9.41
CA ILE A 161 18.65 4.97 -10.29
C ILE A 161 19.88 5.81 -9.91
N LYS A 162 19.71 7.11 -9.63
CA LYS A 162 20.84 8.00 -9.28
C LYS A 162 21.46 7.70 -7.92
N THR A 163 20.63 7.30 -6.95
CA THR A 163 21.07 7.09 -5.57
C THR A 163 21.43 5.66 -5.26
N GLU A 164 20.94 4.70 -6.04
CA GLU A 164 21.11 3.25 -5.85
C GLU A 164 20.66 2.76 -4.45
N CYS A 165 19.87 3.58 -3.73
CA CYS A 165 19.45 3.30 -2.35
C CYS A 165 18.19 2.44 -2.25
N PHE A 166 17.38 2.40 -3.31
CA PHE A 166 16.08 1.72 -3.35
C PHE A 166 15.86 1.06 -4.71
N ASP A 167 15.05 0.01 -4.73
CA ASP A 167 14.57 -0.60 -5.97
C ASP A 167 13.61 0.35 -6.70
N ALA A 168 13.88 0.60 -7.97
CA ALA A 168 13.06 1.42 -8.87
C ALA A 168 11.65 0.85 -9.11
N THR A 169 11.41 -0.44 -8.82
CA THR A 169 10.06 -1.04 -8.85
C THR A 169 9.11 -0.41 -7.83
N LEU A 170 9.65 0.20 -6.76
CA LEU A 170 8.86 0.86 -5.71
C LEU A 170 8.31 2.24 -6.12
N ALA A 171 8.71 2.78 -7.27
CA ALA A 171 8.44 4.17 -7.65
C ALA A 171 6.95 4.51 -7.71
N THR A 172 6.11 3.63 -8.27
CA THR A 172 4.67 3.84 -8.40
C THR A 172 3.98 3.89 -7.03
N GLU A 173 4.30 2.92 -6.16
CA GLU A 173 3.79 2.87 -4.78
C GLU A 173 4.25 4.09 -3.97
N ALA A 174 5.51 4.49 -4.12
CA ALA A 174 6.07 5.66 -3.44
C ALA A 174 5.44 6.97 -3.90
N ALA A 175 5.15 7.11 -5.21
CA ALA A 175 4.42 8.25 -5.76
C ALA A 175 3.00 8.35 -5.17
N ARG A 176 2.29 7.22 -5.10
CA ARG A 176 0.94 7.14 -4.51
C ARG A 176 0.95 7.50 -3.03
N TYR A 177 1.87 6.92 -2.25
CA TYR A 177 2.05 7.26 -0.84
C TYR A 177 2.37 8.75 -0.65
N LEU A 178 3.27 9.31 -1.47
CA LEU A 178 3.66 10.72 -1.36
C LEU A 178 2.49 11.67 -1.64
N CYS A 179 1.65 11.36 -2.64
CA CYS A 179 0.42 12.11 -2.89
C CYS A 179 -0.54 12.08 -1.69
N GLU A 180 -0.71 10.92 -1.07
CA GLU A 180 -1.54 10.76 0.14
C GLU A 180 -0.98 11.51 1.35
N GLU A 181 0.35 11.52 1.55
CA GLU A 181 1.00 12.31 2.61
C GLU A 181 0.79 13.81 2.41
N ILE A 182 1.05 14.33 1.20
CA ILE A 182 0.86 15.75 0.87
C ILE A 182 -0.59 16.17 1.06
N ARG A 183 -1.54 15.29 0.71
CA ARG A 183 -2.97 15.49 0.91
C ARG A 183 -3.32 15.65 2.39
N ARG A 184 -2.69 14.85 3.25
CA ARG A 184 -2.92 14.84 4.71
C ARG A 184 -2.36 16.09 5.39
N GLY A 185 -1.22 16.60 4.93
CA GLY A 185 -0.66 17.87 5.43
C GLY A 185 0.85 17.99 5.23
N ASP A 186 1.46 18.93 5.96
CA ASP A 186 2.90 19.25 5.84
C ASP A 186 3.82 18.36 6.71
N LYS A 187 3.25 17.38 7.42
CA LYS A 187 3.99 16.50 8.34
C LYS A 187 3.74 15.04 7.99
N PHE A 188 4.83 14.31 7.72
CA PHE A 188 4.80 12.89 7.42
C PHE A 188 4.43 12.04 8.64
N ILE A 189 3.67 10.97 8.43
CA ILE A 189 3.33 9.99 9.48
C ILE A 189 4.53 9.11 9.81
N ILE A 190 4.99 9.14 11.05
CA ILE A 190 6.01 8.21 11.59
C ILE A 190 5.34 7.08 12.37
N SER A 191 5.85 5.85 12.24
CA SER A 191 5.46 4.75 13.14
C SER A 191 6.15 4.92 14.49
N ASN A 192 5.62 4.26 15.53
CA ASN A 192 6.21 4.31 16.87
C ASN A 192 7.62 3.69 16.89
N GLU A 193 7.82 2.63 16.13
CA GLU A 193 9.10 1.92 15.99
C GLU A 193 10.14 2.84 15.34
N ALA A 194 9.76 3.57 14.28
CA ALA A 194 10.66 4.52 13.61
C ALA A 194 11.06 5.69 14.51
N ASP A 195 10.12 6.21 15.30
CA ASP A 195 10.39 7.26 16.30
C ASP A 195 11.34 6.78 17.39
N THR A 196 11.11 5.56 17.90
CA THR A 196 11.97 4.95 18.92
C THR A 196 13.38 4.70 18.38
N LEU A 197 13.51 4.11 17.19
CA LEU A 197 14.81 3.87 16.56
C LEU A 197 15.60 5.17 16.34
N CYS A 198 14.93 6.25 15.92
CA CYS A 198 15.56 7.56 15.75
C CYS A 198 16.09 8.12 17.08
N ARG A 199 15.28 8.05 18.14
CA ARG A 199 15.69 8.51 19.48
C ARG A 199 16.87 7.71 20.02
N ASP A 200 16.84 6.40 19.87
CA ASP A 200 17.91 5.51 20.34
C ASP A 200 19.22 5.78 19.59
N PHE A 201 19.16 5.97 18.27
CA PHE A 201 20.33 6.35 17.47
C PHE A 201 20.92 7.70 17.91
N ILE A 202 20.08 8.72 18.12
CA ILE A 202 20.52 10.03 18.61
C ILE A 202 21.13 9.90 20.02
N SER A 203 20.56 9.08 20.91
CA SER A 203 21.12 8.82 22.24
C SER A 203 22.51 8.21 22.13
N ALA A 204 22.65 7.16 21.31
CA ALA A 204 23.93 6.49 21.08
C ALA A 204 25.00 7.43 20.50
N LEU A 205 24.64 8.34 19.60
CA LEU A 205 25.56 9.37 19.08
C LEU A 205 26.00 10.35 20.16
N LYS A 206 25.10 10.77 21.04
CA LYS A 206 25.41 11.68 22.16
C LYS A 206 26.32 11.01 23.18
N GLU A 207 26.04 9.77 23.55
CA GLU A 207 26.87 8.97 24.45
C GLU A 207 28.31 8.82 23.92
N ARG A 208 28.45 8.64 22.60
CA ARG A 208 29.73 8.54 21.90
C ARG A 208 30.39 9.89 21.57
N ARG A 209 29.77 11.02 21.96
CA ARG A 209 30.20 12.39 21.60
C ARG A 209 30.38 12.61 20.08
N ALA A 210 29.66 11.84 19.27
CA ALA A 210 29.72 11.87 17.81
C ALA A 210 28.57 12.68 17.19
N PHE A 211 27.65 13.21 18.00
CA PHE A 211 26.46 13.90 17.50
C PHE A 211 26.80 15.11 16.62
N GLN A 212 27.73 15.98 17.03
CA GLN A 212 28.11 17.16 16.25
C GLN A 212 28.78 16.77 14.91
N LEU A 213 29.68 15.77 14.95
CA LEU A 213 30.32 15.24 13.75
C LEU A 213 29.29 14.72 12.75
N PHE A 214 28.28 13.99 13.23
CA PHE A 214 27.19 13.52 12.40
C PHE A 214 26.37 14.67 11.80
N THR A 215 25.99 15.67 12.61
CA THR A 215 25.20 16.81 12.10
C THR A 215 25.97 17.63 11.07
N ASP A 216 27.28 17.81 11.26
CA ASP A 216 28.12 18.56 10.33
C ASP A 216 28.29 17.79 9.00
N ALA A 217 28.44 16.46 9.07
CA ALA A 217 28.53 15.62 7.88
C ALA A 217 27.23 15.62 7.06
N VAL A 218 26.06 15.62 7.73
CA VAL A 218 24.75 15.62 7.06
C VAL A 218 24.39 16.99 6.49
N ALA A 219 24.82 18.09 7.13
CA ALA A 219 24.55 19.45 6.62
C ALA A 219 25.23 19.78 5.29
N GLY A 220 26.20 18.96 4.85
CA GLY A 220 26.88 19.09 3.57
C GLY A 220 26.14 18.44 2.38
N PHE A 221 24.99 17.81 2.61
CA PHE A 221 24.15 17.16 1.60
C PHE A 221 22.80 17.89 1.45
#